data_AF-A0A3P7FU47-F1
#
_entry.id   AF-A0A3P7FU47-F1
#
_cell.length_a   1.000
_cell.length_b   1.000
_cell.length_c   1.000
_cell.angle_alpha   90.00
_cell.angle_beta   90.00
_cell.angle_gamma   90.00
#
_symmetry.space_group_name_H-M   'P 1'
#
loop_
_entity.id
_entity.type
_entity.pdbx_description
1 polymer ?
#
loop_
_entity_poly.entity_id
_entity_poly.type
_entity_poly.pdbx_seq_one_letter_code
_entity_poly.pdbx_strand_id
1 'polypeptide(L)'
;VCVRVLLTQNNVTQTKQSRIIKGTCNATFKEAIMFLVKTKSVELENTSIVVSVHDLSRTVAGDDLIGSVYLGKLAIDKSEHEQWKNTIEHLGKEFKGIHHLKARVEAPDVHVTEATSDSE
;
A
#
# COMPACT_ATOMS: atom_id res chain seq x y z
N VAL A 1 -6.91 0.61 -14.55
CA VAL A 1 -6.00 0.67 -13.39
C VAL A 1 -5.88 2.08 -12.82
N CYS A 2 -5.72 2.23 -11.50
CA CYS A 2 -5.39 3.48 -10.81
C CYS A 2 -4.46 3.18 -9.63
N VAL A 3 -3.80 4.20 -9.09
CA VAL A 3 -3.00 4.13 -7.86
C VAL A 3 -3.78 4.79 -6.73
N ARG A 4 -3.90 4.10 -5.59
CA ARG A 4 -4.37 4.68 -4.32
C ARG A 4 -3.19 4.77 -3.36
N VAL A 5 -3.12 5.87 -2.62
CA VAL A 5 -2.10 6.10 -1.59
C VAL A 5 -2.81 6.36 -0.27
N LEU A 6 -2.54 5.50 0.70
CA LEU A 6 -3.02 5.59 2.07
C LEU A 6 -1.86 6.03 2.95
N LEU A 7 -1.97 7.20 3.58
CA LEU A 7 -1.00 7.68 4.56
C LEU A 7 -1.60 7.62 5.95
N THR A 8 -0.87 7.06 6.91
CA THR A 8 -1.25 7.09 8.34
C THR A 8 -0.12 7.69 9.17
N GLN A 9 -0.43 8.72 9.95
CA GLN A 9 0.48 9.35 10.91
C GLN A 9 -0.32 9.70 12.17
N ASN A 10 0.14 9.26 13.34
CA ASN A 10 -0.53 9.50 14.64
C ASN A 10 -2.02 9.14 14.66
N ASN A 11 -2.38 7.96 14.15
CA ASN A 11 -3.77 7.49 14.06
C ASN A 11 -4.69 8.34 13.15
N VAL A 12 -4.13 9.33 12.43
CA VAL A 12 -4.85 10.06 11.39
C VAL A 12 -4.50 9.43 10.05
N THR A 13 -5.53 9.02 9.33
CA THR A 13 -5.41 8.38 8.03
C THR A 13 -5.96 9.29 6.93
N GLN A 14 -5.21 9.40 5.82
CA GLN A 14 -5.59 10.15 4.64
C GLN A 14 -5.44 9.26 3.41
N THR A 15 -6.43 9.27 2.52
CA THR A 15 -6.40 8.49 1.27
C THR A 15 -6.53 9.42 0.07
N LYS A 16 -5.69 9.22 -0.94
CA LYS A 16 -5.80 9.89 -2.25
C LYS A 16 -5.68 8.88 -3.38
N GLN A 17 -6.26 9.20 -4.53
CA GLN A 17 -6.26 8.34 -5.71
C GLN A 17 -5.81 9.13 -6.95
N SER A 18 -5.05 8.48 -7.82
CA SER A 18 -4.71 9.01 -9.14
C SER A 18 -5.91 8.98 -10.11
N ARG A 19 -5.71 9.49 -11.33
CA ARG A 19 -6.63 9.18 -12.43
C ARG A 19 -6.68 7.69 -12.74
N ILE A 20 -7.73 7.27 -13.46
CA ILE A 20 -7.89 5.91 -13.97
C ILE A 20 -7.36 5.86 -15.40
N ILE A 21 -6.51 4.88 -15.69
CA ILE A 21 -6.02 4.59 -17.04
C ILE A 21 -6.55 3.21 -17.45
N LYS A 22 -7.28 3.14 -18.56
CA LYS A 22 -7.95 1.91 -19.04
C LYS A 22 -7.08 1.17 -20.06
N GLY A 23 -7.33 -0.13 -20.24
CA GLY A 23 -6.76 -0.93 -21.33
C GLY A 23 -5.24 -1.06 -21.31
N THR A 24 -4.60 -1.07 -20.13
CA THR A 24 -3.15 -1.16 -20.01
C THR A 24 -2.72 -1.94 -18.77
N CYS A 25 -1.60 -2.65 -18.90
CA CYS A 25 -0.86 -3.25 -17.78
C CYS A 25 0.39 -2.42 -17.41
N ASN A 26 0.72 -1.39 -18.21
CA ASN A 26 1.91 -0.55 -18.07
C ASN A 26 1.51 0.93 -18.00
N ALA A 27 0.73 1.29 -16.98
CA ALA A 27 0.18 2.63 -16.83
C ALA A 27 1.25 3.67 -16.50
N THR A 28 1.19 4.84 -17.15
CA THR A 28 2.04 6.00 -16.86
C THR A 28 1.19 7.15 -16.32
N PHE A 29 1.34 7.46 -15.02
CA PHE A 29 0.54 8.48 -14.34
C PHE A 29 1.16 9.88 -14.45
N LYS A 30 2.44 10.05 -14.09
CA LYS A 30 3.11 11.37 -14.01
C LYS A 30 2.31 12.39 -13.18
N GLU A 31 1.71 11.93 -12.08
CA GLU A 31 0.92 12.74 -11.15
C GLU A 31 1.66 12.87 -9.82
N ALA A 32 1.57 14.04 -9.20
CA ALA A 32 2.03 14.26 -7.83
C ALA A 32 0.87 14.10 -6.85
N ILE A 33 1.05 13.26 -5.83
CA ILE A 33 0.11 13.10 -4.73
C ILE A 33 0.76 13.69 -3.48
N MET A 34 0.13 14.72 -2.90
CA MET A 34 0.67 15.46 -1.76
C MET A 34 -0.18 15.22 -0.51
N PHE A 35 0.46 15.11 0.65
CA PHE A 35 -0.20 15.04 1.96
C PHE A 35 0.40 16.11 2.88
N LEU A 36 -0.41 16.62 3.80
CA LEU A 36 0.12 17.40 4.92
C LEU A 36 0.57 16.41 6.00
N VAL A 37 1.84 16.51 6.41
CA VAL A 37 2.47 15.63 7.40
C VAL A 37 3.27 16.44 8.40
N LYS A 38 3.37 15.95 9.64
CA LYS A 38 4.31 16.46 10.64
C LYS A 38 5.71 15.92 10.32
N THR A 39 6.72 16.78 10.43
CA THR A 39 8.09 16.52 9.98
C THR A 39 9.11 16.37 11.10
N LYS A 40 8.67 16.30 12.37
CA LYS A 40 9.57 15.94 13.48
C LYS A 40 10.00 14.48 13.35
N SER A 41 11.23 14.13 13.75
CA SER A 41 11.79 12.78 13.57
C SER A 41 10.86 11.68 14.09
N VAL A 42 10.41 11.81 15.35
CA VAL A 42 9.49 10.87 16.00
C VAL A 42 8.17 10.66 15.23
N GLU A 43 7.69 11.71 14.57
CA GLU A 43 6.44 11.68 13.78
C GLU A 43 6.65 10.93 12.47
N LEU A 44 7.79 11.17 11.81
CA LEU A 44 8.17 10.49 10.58
C LEU A 44 8.47 9.01 10.81
N GLU A 45 9.13 8.66 11.92
CA GLU A 45 9.36 7.27 12.33
C GLU A 45 8.04 6.50 12.54
N ASN A 46 6.99 7.17 13.02
CA ASN A 46 5.67 6.60 13.22
C ASN A 46 4.69 6.83 12.04
N THR A 47 5.21 7.14 10.86
CA THR A 47 4.39 7.30 9.64
C THR A 47 4.41 6.02 8.82
N SER A 48 3.27 5.63 8.26
CA SER A 48 3.19 4.57 7.25
C SER A 48 2.51 5.07 5.97
N ILE A 49 2.96 4.55 4.83
CA ILE A 49 2.37 4.84 3.53
C ILE A 49 2.15 3.52 2.81
N VAL A 50 0.93 3.28 2.37
CA VAL A 50 0.58 2.14 1.52
C VAL A 50 0.25 2.66 0.14
N VAL A 51 0.99 2.20 -0.87
CA VAL A 51 0.73 2.50 -2.28
C VAL A 51 0.15 1.25 -2.92
N SER A 52 -1.10 1.31 -3.33
CA SER A 52 -1.82 0.18 -3.91
C SER A 52 -2.23 0.45 -5.35
N VAL A 53 -2.14 -0.57 -6.19
CA VAL A 53 -2.58 -0.54 -7.58
C VAL A 53 -3.89 -1.29 -7.68
N HIS A 54 -4.90 -0.64 -8.25
CA HIS A 54 -6.25 -1.19 -8.38
C HIS A 54 -6.67 -1.26 -9.84
N ASP A 55 -7.34 -2.34 -10.23
CA ASP A 55 -8.05 -2.49 -11.48
C ASP A 55 -9.56 -2.30 -11.25
N LEU A 56 -10.03 -1.06 -11.42
CA LEU A 56 -11.44 -0.73 -11.18
C LEU A 56 -12.42 -1.41 -12.15
N SER A 57 -11.95 -2.00 -13.26
CA SER A 57 -12.81 -2.85 -14.10
C SER A 57 -13.12 -4.21 -13.46
N ARG A 58 -12.32 -4.65 -12.48
CA ARG A 58 -12.56 -5.90 -11.73
C ARG A 58 -13.56 -5.74 -10.57
N THR A 59 -14.02 -4.54 -10.28
CA THR A 59 -14.92 -4.26 -9.14
C THR A 59 -16.19 -5.12 -9.13
N VAL A 60 -16.61 -5.66 -10.27
CA VAL A 60 -17.72 -6.64 -10.36
C VAL A 60 -17.45 -7.90 -9.51
N ALA A 61 -16.19 -8.28 -9.29
CA ALA A 61 -15.77 -9.42 -8.47
C ALA A 61 -15.53 -9.06 -6.99
N GLY A 62 -15.75 -7.81 -6.58
CA GLY A 62 -15.57 -7.37 -5.19
C GLY A 62 -14.12 -7.15 -4.74
N ASP A 63 -13.12 -7.55 -5.55
CA ASP A 63 -11.71 -7.23 -5.31
C ASP A 63 -11.09 -6.52 -6.53
N ASP A 64 -10.81 -5.23 -6.36
CA ASP A 64 -10.14 -4.42 -7.37
C ASP A 64 -8.61 -4.35 -7.15
N LEU A 65 -8.06 -4.92 -6.08
CA LEU A 65 -6.65 -4.81 -5.75
C LEU A 65 -5.80 -5.71 -6.67
N ILE A 66 -4.80 -5.12 -7.31
CA ILE A 66 -3.74 -5.87 -7.99
C ILE A 66 -2.61 -6.20 -7.00
N GLY A 67 -2.21 -5.21 -6.20
CA GLY A 67 -1.19 -5.39 -5.17
C GLY A 67 -0.74 -4.08 -4.54
N SER A 68 0.08 -4.17 -3.50
CA SER A 68 0.49 -3.03 -2.67
C SER A 68 2.00 -3.00 -2.39
N VAL A 69 2.49 -1.81 -2.09
CA VAL A 69 3.84 -1.50 -1.63
C VAL A 69 3.71 -0.74 -0.32
N TYR A 70 4.59 -1.01 0.63
CA TYR A 70 4.52 -0.47 1.97
C TYR A 70 5.78 0.34 2.27
N LEU A 71 5.63 1.61 2.66
CA LEU A 71 6.73 2.47 3.09
C LEU A 71 6.50 2.91 4.53
N GLY A 72 7.54 3.46 5.15
CA GLY A 72 7.47 3.89 6.54
C GLY A 72 7.52 2.72 7.51
N LYS A 73 6.79 2.85 8.62
CA LYS A 73 6.68 1.85 9.68
C LYS A 73 6.22 0.46 9.21
N LEU A 74 5.57 0.38 8.05
CA LEU A 74 5.06 -0.87 7.46
C LEU A 74 5.96 -1.44 6.36
N ALA A 75 7.13 -0.86 6.10
CA ALA A 75 8.04 -1.37 5.07
C ALA A 75 8.43 -2.83 5.35
N ILE A 76 8.53 -3.64 4.29
CA ILE A 76 8.84 -5.07 4.38
C ILE A 76 10.13 -5.35 3.60
N ASP A 77 10.19 -4.91 2.35
CA ASP A 77 11.34 -5.17 1.47
C ASP A 77 12.48 -4.20 1.74
N LYS A 78 13.70 -4.62 1.42
CA LYS A 78 14.89 -3.75 1.52
C LYS A 78 14.71 -2.42 0.75
N SER A 79 14.13 -2.47 -0.46
CA SER A 79 13.93 -1.26 -1.26
C SER A 79 12.95 -0.28 -0.61
N GLU A 80 11.92 -0.79 0.06
CA GLU A 80 10.93 0.01 0.79
C GLU A 80 11.56 0.73 1.99
N HIS A 81 12.37 0.00 2.77
CA HIS A 81 13.12 0.54 3.90
C HIS A 81 14.11 1.61 3.46
N GLU A 82 14.92 1.33 2.43
CA GLU A 82 15.91 2.27 1.91
C GLU A 82 15.26 3.53 1.35
N GLN A 83 14.17 3.39 0.60
CA GLN A 83 13.41 4.53 0.07
C GLN A 83 12.90 5.42 1.20
N TRP A 84 12.29 4.84 2.24
CA TRP A 84 11.77 5.61 3.36
C TRP A 84 12.89 6.29 4.16
N LYS A 85 13.94 5.53 4.50
CA LYS A 85 15.12 6.04 5.22
C LYS A 85 15.73 7.23 4.51
N ASN A 86 16.02 7.09 3.22
CA ASN A 86 16.60 8.16 2.41
C ASN A 86 15.72 9.43 2.43
N THR A 87 14.40 9.25 2.35
CA THR A 87 13.41 10.34 2.35
C THR A 87 13.41 11.12 3.67
N ILE A 88 13.46 10.44 4.82
CA ILE A 88 13.41 11.10 6.13
C ILE A 88 14.76 11.68 6.56
N GLU A 89 15.88 11.11 6.11
CA GLU A 89 17.24 11.61 6.39
C GLU A 89 17.59 12.85 5.54
N HIS A 90 16.97 13.00 4.37
CA HIS A 90 17.27 14.09 3.43
C HIS A 90 15.99 14.83 3.03
N LEU A 91 15.34 15.47 4.01
CA LEU A 91 14.12 16.25 3.78
C LEU A 91 14.30 17.28 2.66
N GLY A 92 13.33 17.35 1.75
CA GLY A 92 13.36 18.24 0.57
C GLY A 92 14.05 17.66 -0.67
N LYS A 93 14.68 16.48 -0.57
CA LYS A 93 15.23 15.75 -1.71
C LYS A 93 14.26 14.66 -2.19
N GLU A 94 14.09 14.56 -3.50
CA GLU A 94 13.29 13.50 -4.12
C GLU A 94 14.12 12.23 -4.33
N PHE A 95 13.54 11.07 -4.03
CA PHE A 95 14.13 9.76 -4.28
C PHE A 95 13.22 8.95 -5.18
N LYS A 96 13.80 8.31 -6.21
CA LYS A 96 13.09 7.41 -7.12
C LYS A 96 13.45 5.97 -6.80
N GLY A 97 12.44 5.11 -6.66
CA GLY A 97 12.59 3.69 -6.39
C GLY A 97 11.61 2.86 -7.22
N ILE A 98 11.98 1.61 -7.46
CA ILE A 98 11.09 0.59 -8.05
C ILE A 98 10.81 -0.44 -6.97
N HIS A 99 9.53 -0.79 -6.79
CA HIS A 99 9.07 -1.72 -5.77
C HIS A 99 8.19 -2.80 -6.40
N HIS A 100 8.29 -4.02 -5.87
CA HIS A 100 7.44 -5.12 -6.31
C HIS A 100 6.08 -5.04 -5.61
N LEU A 101 5.01 -5.17 -6.39
CA LEU A 101 3.66 -5.23 -5.82
C LEU A 101 3.51 -6.55 -5.07
N LYS A 102 3.14 -6.47 -3.79
CA LYS A 102 2.79 -7.62 -2.97
C LYS A 102 1.30 -7.91 -3.13
N ALA A 103 0.96 -9.17 -3.33
CA ALA A 103 -0.42 -9.62 -3.31
C ALA A 103 -1.05 -9.35 -1.93
N ARG A 104 -2.38 -9.39 -1.86
CA ARG A 104 -3.08 -9.38 -0.58
C ARG A 104 -2.61 -10.57 0.23
N VAL A 105 -2.35 -10.37 1.53
CA VAL A 105 -2.21 -11.50 2.45
C VAL A 105 -3.61 -12.10 2.58
N GLU A 106 -3.88 -13.16 1.82
CA GLU A 106 -5.06 -13.99 2.06
C GLU A 106 -4.91 -14.61 3.46
N ALA A 107 -5.99 -14.59 4.24
CA ALA A 107 -6.00 -15.36 5.48
C ALA A 107 -5.74 -16.84 5.11
N PRO A 108 -4.95 -17.59 5.88
CA PRO A 108 -4.75 -19.01 5.60
C PRO A 108 -6.10 -19.71 5.57
N ASP A 109 -6.31 -20.60 4.59
CA ASP A 109 -7.52 -21.43 4.50
C ASP A 109 -7.70 -22.20 5.81
N VAL A 110 -8.66 -21.78 6.64
CA VAL A 110 -9.07 -22.52 7.83
C VAL A 110 -9.98 -23.65 7.36
N HIS A 111 -9.43 -24.82 7.07
CA HIS A 111 -10.22 -26.04 6.93
C HIS A 111 -10.80 -26.41 8.31
N VAL A 112 -12.08 -26.10 8.54
CA VAL A 112 -12.83 -26.67 9.65
C VAL A 112 -13.11 -28.12 9.29
N THR A 113 -12.40 -29.06 9.93
CA THR A 113 -12.79 -30.47 9.91
C THR A 113 -14.01 -30.60 10.82
N GLU A 114 -15.15 -31.00 10.25
CA GLU A 114 -16.36 -31.29 11.03
C GLU A 114 -16.01 -32.31 12.11
N ALA A 115 -16.16 -31.93 13.37
CA ALA A 115 -16.10 -32.86 14.48
C ALA A 115 -17.27 -33.85 14.31
N THR A 116 -16.94 -35.14 14.20
CA THR A 116 -17.89 -36.24 14.26
C THR A 116 -18.78 -36.07 15.50
N SER A 117 -20.07 -35.81 15.28
CA SER A 117 -21.06 -35.89 16.34
C SER A 117 -21.27 -37.37 16.66
N ASP A 118 -20.73 -37.81 17.80
CA ASP A 118 -21.17 -39.05 18.44
C ASP A 118 -22.69 -38.92 18.67
N SER A 119 -23.45 -39.85 18.13
CA SER A 119 -24.82 -40.12 18.54
C SER A 119 -24.85 -41.57 19.00
N GLU A 120 -25.29 -41.75 20.25
CA GLU A 120 -25.49 -43.01 20.97
C GLU A 120 -26.38 -44.03 20.23
#